data_AF-A0AAI8CNJ2-F1
#
_entry.id   AF-A0AAI8CNJ2-F1
#
_cell.length_a   1.000
_cell.length_b   1.000
_cell.length_c   1.000
_cell.angle_alpha   90.00
_cell.angle_beta   90.00
_cell.angle_gamma   90.00
#
_symmetry.space_group_name_H-M   'P 1'
#
loop_
_entity.id
_entity.type
_entity.pdbx_description
1 polymer ?
#
loop_
_entity_poly.entity_id
_entity_poly.type
_entity_poly.pdbx_seq_one_letter_code
_entity_poly.pdbx_strand_id
1 'polypeptide(L)'
;MLRAFLRRALVFYLLTLIVFGFAYFNFGVGYNYGNSPNWVLRLGYEESGFTLNADWTVNKLWNIYGGVYFGSDLGLIVGPTIYATYDYSDSENAFSVVYGPVVGLTNKQLSIQIGYLSDFRSIADISDAVFASLRFYIPDPPGMRMKDKLYVEALYYKGNFKIVIGLLEPYF
;
A
#
# COMPACT_ATOMS: atom_id res chain seq x y z
N MET A 1 -9.72 18.16 30.86
CA MET A 1 -10.41 17.29 29.88
C MET A 1 -10.75 17.99 28.56
N LEU A 2 -11.44 19.14 28.57
CA LEU A 2 -11.88 19.84 27.35
C LEU A 2 -10.77 20.14 26.32
N ARG A 3 -9.59 20.59 26.77
CA ARG A 3 -8.42 20.86 25.89
C ARG A 3 -7.89 19.62 25.17
N ALA A 4 -7.93 18.45 25.81
CA ALA A 4 -7.44 17.20 25.19
C ALA A 4 -8.42 16.68 24.14
N PHE A 5 -9.72 16.82 24.40
CA PHE A 5 -10.78 16.50 23.44
C PHE A 5 -10.71 17.40 22.19
N LEU A 6 -10.59 18.72 22.38
CA LEU A 6 -10.44 19.68 21.27
C LEU A 6 -9.21 19.39 20.40
N ARG A 7 -8.07 19.03 21.00
CA ARG A 7 -6.87 18.64 20.24
C ARG A 7 -7.10 17.38 19.42
N ARG A 8 -7.74 16.35 19.98
CA ARG A 8 -8.07 15.11 19.26
C ARG A 8 -9.06 15.35 18.13
N ALA A 9 -10.08 16.18 18.35
CA ALA A 9 -11.07 16.55 17.34
C ALA A 9 -10.44 17.38 16.21
N LEU A 10 -9.53 18.31 16.54
CA LEU A 10 -8.78 19.08 15.54
C LEU A 10 -7.87 18.17 14.70
N VAL A 11 -7.15 17.25 15.34
CA VAL A 11 -6.31 16.25 14.63
C VAL A 11 -7.17 15.38 13.73
N PHE A 12 -8.31 14.89 14.24
CA PHE A 12 -9.26 14.13 13.43
C PHE A 12 -9.71 14.95 12.23
N TYR A 13 -10.19 16.18 12.44
CA TYR A 13 -10.66 17.08 11.38
C TYR A 13 -9.58 17.39 10.33
N LEU A 14 -8.34 17.67 10.74
CA LEU A 14 -7.21 17.90 9.83
C LEU A 14 -6.86 16.64 9.04
N LEU A 15 -6.87 15.47 9.69
CA LEU A 15 -6.71 14.18 8.99
C LEU A 15 -7.87 13.97 8.00
N THR A 16 -9.09 14.34 8.38
CA THR A 16 -10.28 14.22 7.52
C THR A 16 -10.12 15.12 6.29
N LEU A 17 -9.70 16.37 6.47
CA LEU A 17 -9.46 17.34 5.39
C LEU A 17 -8.34 16.89 4.43
N ILE A 18 -7.23 16.39 4.96
CA ILE A 18 -6.14 15.86 4.12
C ILE A 18 -6.62 14.63 3.37
N VAL A 19 -7.33 13.73 4.06
CA VAL A 19 -7.94 12.53 3.45
C VAL A 19 -8.88 12.92 2.31
N PHE A 20 -9.77 13.89 2.52
CA PHE A 20 -10.81 14.25 1.54
C PHE A 20 -10.42 15.33 0.53
N GLY A 21 -9.26 15.97 0.65
CA GLY A 21 -8.92 17.13 -0.16
C GLY A 21 -8.25 16.83 -1.50
N PHE A 22 -7.43 15.77 -1.60
CA PHE A 22 -6.45 15.66 -2.69
C PHE A 22 -6.24 14.27 -3.30
N ALA A 23 -6.86 13.22 -2.77
CA ALA A 23 -6.36 11.87 -2.99
C ALA A 23 -7.25 10.92 -3.78
N TYR A 24 -6.63 9.80 -4.12
CA TYR A 24 -7.21 8.69 -4.86
C TYR A 24 -7.60 7.57 -3.92
N PHE A 25 -8.86 7.14 -4.00
CA PHE A 25 -9.25 5.85 -3.46
C PHE A 25 -8.69 4.74 -4.35
N ASN A 26 -8.08 3.75 -3.73
CA ASN A 26 -7.51 2.60 -4.42
C ASN A 26 -8.37 1.38 -4.18
N PHE A 27 -9.10 0.95 -5.21
CA PHE A 27 -9.86 -0.28 -5.20
C PHE A 27 -9.19 -1.29 -6.11
N GLY A 28 -9.25 -2.58 -5.78
CA GLY A 28 -8.69 -3.59 -6.68
C GLY A 28 -9.15 -5.00 -6.40
N VAL A 29 -8.94 -5.84 -7.40
CA VAL A 29 -9.12 -7.28 -7.31
C VAL A 29 -7.88 -7.96 -7.85
N GLY A 30 -7.49 -9.07 -7.23
CA GLY A 30 -6.27 -9.76 -7.59
C GLY A 30 -6.24 -11.18 -7.09
N TYR A 31 -5.07 -11.78 -7.20
CA TYR A 31 -4.81 -13.12 -6.70
C TYR A 31 -3.45 -13.14 -5.98
N ASN A 32 -3.45 -13.71 -4.77
CA ASN A 32 -2.24 -14.01 -4.02
C ASN A 32 -1.74 -15.40 -4.40
N TYR A 33 -0.45 -15.53 -4.63
CA TYR A 33 0.30 -16.74 -4.92
C TYR A 33 1.33 -16.97 -3.80
N GLY A 34 1.77 -18.21 -3.64
CA GLY A 34 2.73 -18.60 -2.60
C GLY A 34 2.04 -19.33 -1.46
N ASN A 35 2.26 -18.88 -0.22
CA ASN A 35 1.85 -19.61 0.99
C ASN A 35 0.33 -19.55 1.25
N SER A 36 -0.35 -18.51 0.76
CA SER A 36 -1.78 -18.30 0.97
C SER A 36 -2.52 -18.05 -0.35
N PRO A 37 -2.59 -19.05 -1.26
CA PRO A 37 -3.21 -18.84 -2.56
C PRO A 37 -4.70 -18.58 -2.42
N ASN A 38 -5.17 -17.40 -2.85
CA ASN A 38 -6.59 -17.03 -2.92
C ASN A 38 -6.81 -15.70 -3.66
N TRP A 39 -8.07 -15.40 -3.96
CA TRP A 39 -8.51 -14.08 -4.38
C TRP A 39 -8.17 -13.01 -3.34
N VAL A 40 -7.80 -11.83 -3.84
CA VAL A 40 -7.48 -10.64 -3.05
C VAL A 40 -8.42 -9.52 -3.45
N LEU A 41 -8.97 -8.82 -2.45
CA LEU A 41 -9.70 -7.56 -2.64
C LEU A 41 -8.89 -6.45 -1.97
N ARG A 42 -8.66 -5.36 -2.70
CA ARG A 42 -7.91 -4.20 -2.22
C ARG A 42 -8.84 -3.03 -1.95
N LEU A 43 -8.61 -2.39 -0.81
CA LEU A 43 -9.15 -1.08 -0.46
C LEU A 43 -8.01 -0.22 0.08
N GLY A 44 -7.93 1.02 -0.36
CA GLY A 44 -6.84 1.88 0.05
C GLY A 44 -7.01 3.32 -0.40
N TYR A 45 -5.94 4.05 -0.16
CA TYR A 45 -5.86 5.48 -0.32
C TYR A 45 -4.44 5.85 -0.74
N GLU A 46 -4.31 6.65 -1.80
CA GLU A 46 -3.03 7.08 -2.34
C GLU A 46 -3.05 8.56 -2.69
N GLU A 47 -1.97 9.25 -2.33
CA GLU A 47 -1.72 10.66 -2.57
C GLU A 47 -0.26 10.82 -3.01
N SER A 48 0.11 11.95 -3.62
CA SER A 48 1.52 12.23 -3.90
C SER A 48 2.38 12.11 -2.64
N GLY A 49 3.24 11.08 -2.59
CA GLY A 49 4.10 10.81 -1.44
C GLY A 49 3.44 10.08 -0.27
N PHE A 50 2.22 9.57 -0.40
CA PHE A 50 1.58 8.75 0.63
C PHE A 50 0.80 7.58 0.03
N THR A 51 0.89 6.42 0.67
CA THR A 51 0.09 5.25 0.34
C THR A 51 -0.39 4.56 1.60
N LEU A 52 -1.62 4.06 1.59
CA LEU A 52 -2.15 3.14 2.57
C LEU A 52 -3.14 2.21 1.89
N ASN A 53 -2.79 0.94 1.81
CA ASN A 53 -3.59 -0.08 1.14
C ASN A 53 -3.79 -1.28 2.06
N ALA A 54 -4.99 -1.83 2.03
CA ALA A 54 -5.39 -3.04 2.73
C ALA A 54 -5.83 -4.08 1.71
N ASP A 55 -5.09 -5.18 1.65
CA ASP A 55 -5.35 -6.33 0.80
C ASP A 55 -5.99 -7.44 1.64
N TRP A 56 -7.25 -7.70 1.39
CA TRP A 56 -7.97 -8.82 1.97
C TRP A 56 -7.80 -10.07 1.11
N THR A 57 -7.05 -11.05 1.61
CA THR A 57 -7.01 -12.39 1.02
C THR A 57 -8.22 -13.16 1.53
N VAL A 58 -9.16 -13.49 0.64
CA VAL A 58 -10.50 -13.99 0.99
C VAL A 58 -10.40 -15.13 2.00
N ASN A 59 -11.13 -15.01 3.11
CA ASN A 59 -11.20 -16.01 4.19
C ASN A 59 -9.85 -16.46 4.77
N LYS A 60 -8.78 -15.67 4.62
CA LYS A 60 -7.46 -15.98 5.16
C LYS A 60 -6.89 -14.86 6.03
N LEU A 61 -6.56 -13.73 5.41
CA LEU A 61 -5.76 -12.70 6.08
C LEU A 61 -6.00 -11.31 5.49
N TRP A 62 -5.56 -10.30 6.24
CA TRP A 62 -5.40 -8.94 5.77
C TRP A 62 -3.91 -8.58 5.73
N ASN A 63 -3.44 -8.03 4.62
CA ASN A 63 -2.16 -7.35 4.57
C ASN A 63 -2.39 -5.86 4.40
N ILE A 64 -1.90 -5.06 5.35
CA ILE A 64 -1.97 -3.60 5.29
C ILE A 64 -0.57 -3.09 5.01
N TYR A 65 -0.36 -2.45 3.87
CA TYR A 65 0.91 -1.79 3.58
C TYR A 65 0.69 -0.30 3.39
N GLY A 66 1.59 0.50 3.93
CA GLY A 66 1.48 1.95 3.84
C GLY A 66 2.85 2.60 3.95
N GLY A 67 3.01 3.77 3.35
CA GLY A 67 4.30 4.45 3.31
C GLY A 67 4.15 5.93 3.05
N VAL A 68 5.17 6.68 3.48
CA VAL A 68 5.35 8.10 3.18
C VAL A 68 6.62 8.21 2.36
N TYR A 69 6.55 8.82 1.18
CA TYR A 69 7.65 8.87 0.23
C TYR A 69 8.03 10.30 -0.12
N PHE A 70 9.33 10.52 -0.21
CA PHE A 70 9.93 11.75 -0.70
C PHE A 70 10.40 11.50 -2.14
N GLY A 71 9.85 12.27 -3.07
CA GLY A 71 10.17 12.19 -4.49
C GLY A 71 11.18 13.25 -4.92
N SER A 72 11.96 12.93 -5.96
CA SER A 72 12.73 13.90 -6.74
C SER A 72 12.06 14.18 -8.08
N ASP A 73 12.43 15.27 -8.74
CA ASP A 73 11.93 15.61 -10.08
C ASP A 73 12.28 14.57 -11.15
N LEU A 74 13.29 13.74 -10.89
CA LEU A 74 13.70 12.62 -11.75
C LEU A 74 12.83 11.36 -11.55
N GLY A 75 11.87 11.40 -10.62
CA GLY A 75 10.99 10.28 -10.32
C GLY A 75 11.56 9.26 -9.34
N LEU A 76 12.75 9.50 -8.75
CA LEU A 76 13.24 8.67 -7.64
C LEU A 76 12.41 8.93 -6.40
N ILE A 77 12.01 7.85 -5.71
CA ILE A 77 11.28 7.91 -4.44
C ILE A 77 12.05 7.18 -3.34
N VAL A 78 12.00 7.72 -2.13
CA VAL A 78 12.55 7.09 -0.93
C VAL A 78 11.65 7.37 0.25
N GLY A 79 11.48 6.41 1.15
CA GLY A 79 10.75 6.68 2.39
C GLY A 79 10.50 5.46 3.25
N PRO A 80 9.98 5.68 4.48
CA PRO A 80 9.55 4.59 5.34
C PRO A 80 8.25 3.96 4.85
N THR A 81 8.19 2.64 4.97
CA THR A 81 7.02 1.82 4.70
C THR A 81 6.78 0.88 5.87
N ILE A 82 5.50 0.61 6.13
CA ILE A 82 5.03 -0.43 7.05
C ILE A 82 4.35 -1.54 6.25
N TYR A 83 4.42 -2.76 6.77
CA TYR A 83 3.65 -3.90 6.28
C TYR A 83 3.15 -4.69 7.48
N ALA A 84 1.84 -4.68 7.68
CA ALA A 84 1.16 -5.42 8.72
C ALA A 84 0.42 -6.62 8.12
N THR A 85 0.43 -7.74 8.81
CA THR A 85 -0.35 -8.94 8.46
C THR A 85 -1.20 -9.34 9.65
N TYR A 86 -2.50 -9.47 9.41
CA TYR A 86 -3.45 -10.06 10.33
C TYR A 86 -3.98 -11.36 9.70
N ASP A 87 -3.46 -12.50 10.14
CA ASP A 87 -3.90 -13.82 9.71
C ASP A 87 -4.92 -14.37 10.70
N TYR A 88 -6.18 -14.44 10.27
CA TYR A 88 -7.28 -14.97 11.08
C TYR A 88 -7.70 -16.37 10.64
N SER A 89 -6.98 -16.96 9.66
CA SER A 89 -7.04 -18.38 9.36
C SER A 89 -6.10 -19.22 10.21
N ASP A 90 -5.09 -18.59 10.81
CA ASP A 90 -4.28 -19.18 11.85
C ASP A 90 -5.10 -19.36 13.14
N SER A 91 -4.94 -20.50 13.82
CA SER A 91 -5.59 -20.84 15.08
C SER A 91 -5.31 -19.83 16.22
N GLU A 92 -4.19 -19.11 16.15
CA GLU A 92 -3.81 -18.11 17.15
C GLU A 92 -4.19 -16.67 16.76
N ASN A 93 -4.81 -16.44 15.59
CA ASN A 93 -5.07 -15.12 15.02
C ASN A 93 -3.81 -14.22 15.03
N ALA A 94 -2.79 -14.63 14.28
CA ALA A 94 -1.48 -13.98 14.31
C ALA A 94 -1.52 -12.57 13.70
N PHE A 95 -1.09 -11.57 14.50
CA PHE A 95 -0.84 -10.21 14.04
C PHE A 95 0.66 -9.91 14.05
N SER A 96 1.17 -9.42 12.92
CA SER A 96 2.56 -9.01 12.77
C SER A 96 2.67 -7.66 12.05
N VAL A 97 3.68 -6.88 12.41
CA VAL A 97 4.00 -5.60 11.75
C VAL A 97 5.51 -5.54 11.55
N VAL A 98 5.91 -5.28 10.31
CA VAL A 98 7.29 -4.93 9.95
C VAL A 98 7.30 -3.54 9.34
N TYR A 99 8.48 -2.93 9.33
CA TYR A 99 8.68 -1.61 8.75
C TYR A 99 10.08 -1.51 8.20
N GLY A 100 10.35 -0.46 7.42
CA GLY A 100 11.69 -0.21 6.91
C GLY A 100 11.72 0.71 5.72
N PRO A 101 12.91 0.98 5.17
CA PRO A 101 13.06 1.86 4.02
C PRO A 101 12.64 1.17 2.73
N VAL A 102 11.99 1.93 1.87
CA VAL A 102 11.73 1.62 0.46
C VAL A 102 12.42 2.68 -0.40
N VAL A 103 13.02 2.22 -1.50
CA VAL A 103 13.51 3.05 -2.59
C VAL A 103 12.84 2.62 -3.88
N GLY A 104 12.64 3.56 -4.79
CA GLY A 104 11.93 3.28 -6.02
C GLY A 104 12.13 4.31 -7.10
N LEU A 105 11.55 4.01 -8.25
CA LEU A 105 11.46 4.89 -9.40
C LEU A 105 10.03 4.90 -9.90
N THR A 106 9.48 6.09 -10.10
CA THR A 106 8.13 6.29 -10.60
C THR A 106 8.12 7.29 -11.74
N ASN A 107 7.33 6.99 -12.76
CA ASN A 107 7.01 7.92 -13.84
C ASN A 107 5.50 7.81 -14.15
N LYS A 108 5.05 8.36 -15.29
CA LYS A 108 3.62 8.37 -15.63
C LYS A 108 3.05 6.97 -15.93
N GLN A 109 3.87 6.00 -16.33
CA GLN A 109 3.44 4.67 -16.79
C GLN A 109 3.88 3.54 -15.86
N LEU A 110 4.88 3.76 -15.02
CA LEU A 110 5.56 2.73 -14.26
C LEU A 110 5.92 3.22 -12.87
N SER A 111 5.71 2.37 -11.87
CA SER A 111 6.24 2.54 -10.52
C SER A 111 6.94 1.25 -10.10
N ILE A 112 8.18 1.36 -9.64
CA ILE A 112 9.00 0.26 -9.14
C ILE A 112 9.44 0.65 -7.74
N GLN A 113 9.28 -0.27 -6.79
CA GLN A 113 9.70 -0.10 -5.40
C GLN A 113 10.39 -1.37 -4.92
N ILE A 114 11.47 -1.20 -4.18
CA ILE A 114 12.19 -2.26 -3.48
C ILE A 114 12.50 -1.76 -2.08
N GLY A 115 12.29 -2.61 -1.07
CA GLY A 115 12.53 -2.27 0.32
C GLY A 115 13.07 -3.41 1.14
N TYR A 116 13.60 -3.05 2.30
CA TYR A 116 13.97 -3.98 3.36
C TYR A 116 13.04 -3.74 4.55
N LEU A 117 12.10 -4.65 4.77
CA LEU A 117 11.11 -4.56 5.84
C LEU A 117 11.40 -5.62 6.89
N SER A 118 11.56 -5.21 8.15
CA SER A 118 11.82 -6.10 9.28
C SER A 118 11.20 -5.55 10.57
N ASP A 119 11.15 -6.35 11.62
CA ASP A 119 10.81 -5.88 12.96
C ASP A 119 12.00 -5.21 13.68
N PHE A 120 13.21 -5.33 13.09
CA PHE A 120 14.50 -4.86 13.62
C PHE A 120 14.84 -5.33 15.04
N ARG A 121 14.18 -6.40 15.53
CA ARG A 121 14.51 -7.01 16.82
C ARG A 121 15.73 -7.91 16.71
N SER A 122 15.94 -8.48 15.52
CA SER A 122 17.09 -9.32 15.17
C SER A 122 17.46 -9.12 13.70
N ILE A 123 18.68 -9.54 13.32
CA ILE A 123 19.09 -9.55 11.91
C ILE A 123 18.30 -10.66 11.21
N ALA A 124 17.29 -10.28 10.43
CA ALA A 124 16.53 -11.20 9.61
C ALA A 124 17.35 -11.65 8.39
N ASP A 125 17.08 -12.86 7.90
CA ASP A 125 17.53 -13.26 6.57
C ASP A 125 17.00 -12.24 5.54
N ILE A 126 17.86 -11.81 4.62
CA ILE A 126 17.51 -10.81 3.60
C ILE A 126 16.32 -11.30 2.77
N SER A 127 16.26 -12.60 2.48
CA SER A 127 15.16 -13.18 1.69
C SER A 127 13.79 -13.04 2.35
N ASP A 128 13.74 -12.97 3.69
CA ASP A 128 12.51 -12.78 4.47
C ASP A 128 12.14 -11.31 4.67
N ALA A 129 13.06 -10.38 4.38
CA ALA A 129 12.89 -8.95 4.60
C ALA A 129 12.68 -8.16 3.29
N VAL A 130 12.96 -8.75 2.12
CA VAL A 130 12.79 -8.07 0.84
C VAL A 130 11.31 -7.87 0.52
N PHE A 131 10.96 -6.60 0.31
CA PHE A 131 9.72 -6.15 -0.27
C PHE A 131 9.98 -5.67 -1.70
N ALA A 132 9.09 -5.99 -2.62
CA ALA A 132 9.11 -5.40 -3.95
C ALA A 132 7.70 -5.13 -4.47
N SER A 133 7.53 -4.03 -5.20
CA SER A 133 6.31 -3.70 -5.93
C SER A 133 6.68 -3.21 -7.33
N LEU A 134 5.94 -3.70 -8.33
CA LEU A 134 6.04 -3.32 -9.72
C LEU A 134 4.63 -3.02 -10.22
N ARG A 135 4.38 -1.76 -10.58
CA ARG A 135 3.07 -1.28 -11.01
C ARG A 135 3.15 -0.65 -12.39
N PHE A 136 2.30 -1.11 -13.30
CA PHE A 136 2.09 -0.52 -14.62
C PHE A 136 0.75 0.21 -14.65
N TYR A 137 0.77 1.47 -15.05
CA TYR A 137 -0.44 2.25 -15.29
C TYR A 137 -0.91 2.02 -16.73
N ILE A 138 -2.17 1.63 -16.89
CA ILE A 138 -2.78 1.44 -18.20
C ILE A 138 -3.02 2.84 -18.80
N PRO A 139 -2.58 3.08 -20.06
CA PRO A 139 -2.84 4.33 -20.74
C PRO A 139 -4.35 4.59 -20.81
N ASP A 140 -4.75 5.84 -20.59
CA ASP A 140 -6.16 6.23 -20.56
C ASP A 140 -6.90 5.74 -21.82
N PRO A 141 -7.90 4.86 -21.69
CA PRO A 141 -8.78 4.50 -22.78
C PRO A 141 -9.50 5.75 -23.30
N PRO A 142 -9.82 5.83 -24.60
CA PRO A 142 -10.63 6.92 -25.13
C PRO A 142 -11.97 6.99 -24.38
N GLY A 143 -12.18 8.07 -23.61
CA GLY A 143 -13.42 8.31 -22.85
C GLY A 143 -13.32 8.18 -21.32
N MET A 144 -12.19 7.71 -20.76
CA MET A 144 -11.96 7.85 -19.31
C MET A 144 -11.61 9.30 -18.96
N ARG A 145 -12.15 9.80 -17.84
CA ARG A 145 -11.76 11.11 -17.31
C ARG A 145 -10.30 10.99 -16.84
N MET A 146 -9.46 11.97 -17.18
CA MET A 146 -8.00 12.03 -16.91
C MET A 146 -7.55 11.78 -15.45
N LYS A 147 -8.49 11.62 -14.52
CA LYS A 147 -8.23 11.43 -13.10
C LYS A 147 -8.28 9.94 -12.69
N ASP A 148 -8.95 9.06 -13.44
CA ASP A 148 -9.08 7.65 -13.07
C ASP A 148 -7.89 6.87 -13.63
N LYS A 149 -7.08 6.22 -12.79
CA LYS A 149 -5.91 5.45 -13.26
C LYS A 149 -6.08 3.97 -12.98
N LEU A 150 -6.36 3.21 -14.03
CA LEU A 150 -6.31 1.75 -13.99
C LEU A 150 -4.85 1.29 -13.99
N TYR A 151 -4.52 0.29 -13.18
CA TYR A 151 -3.17 -0.24 -13.10
C TYR A 151 -3.16 -1.76 -12.86
N VAL A 152 -2.01 -2.36 -13.15
CA VAL A 152 -1.67 -3.73 -12.76
C VAL A 152 -0.45 -3.66 -11.87
N GLU A 153 -0.54 -4.23 -10.66
CA GLU A 153 0.54 -4.28 -9.69
C GLU A 153 0.91 -5.71 -9.34
N ALA A 154 2.20 -6.01 -9.43
CA ALA A 154 2.82 -7.20 -8.88
C ALA A 154 3.53 -6.83 -7.57
N LEU A 155 3.17 -7.48 -6.47
CA LEU A 155 3.74 -7.22 -5.14
C LEU A 155 4.36 -8.50 -4.59
N TYR A 156 5.55 -8.41 -4.01
CA TYR A 156 6.26 -9.50 -3.38
C TYR A 156 6.64 -9.15 -1.93
N TYR A 157 6.38 -10.08 -1.01
CA TYR A 157 6.94 -10.05 0.34
C TYR A 157 6.95 -11.45 0.96
N LYS A 158 8.10 -11.86 1.52
CA LYS A 158 8.28 -13.13 2.26
C LYS A 158 7.71 -14.36 1.52
N GLY A 159 8.11 -14.53 0.26
CA GLY A 159 7.66 -15.65 -0.59
C GLY A 159 6.21 -15.57 -1.08
N ASN A 160 5.42 -14.59 -0.63
CA ASN A 160 4.09 -14.33 -1.20
C ASN A 160 4.21 -13.36 -2.36
N PHE A 161 3.52 -13.68 -3.44
CA PHE A 161 3.48 -12.89 -4.66
C PHE A 161 2.03 -12.58 -5.01
N LYS A 162 1.67 -11.31 -5.21
CA LYS A 162 0.32 -10.89 -5.56
C LYS A 162 0.31 -10.21 -6.90
N ILE A 163 -0.71 -10.48 -7.69
CA ILE A 163 -1.06 -9.64 -8.85
C ILE A 163 -2.41 -9.00 -8.57
N VAL A 164 -2.48 -7.67 -8.60
CA VAL A 164 -3.69 -6.89 -8.37
C VAL A 164 -3.95 -6.00 -9.57
N ILE A 165 -5.17 -6.05 -10.10
CA ILE A 165 -5.70 -5.05 -11.02
C ILE A 165 -6.44 -4.04 -10.15
N GLY A 166 -5.98 -2.79 -10.17
CA GLY A 166 -6.55 -1.74 -9.34
C GLY A 166 -6.97 -0.51 -10.12
N LEU A 167 -7.89 0.24 -9.54
CA LEU A 167 -8.43 1.49 -10.02
C LEU A 167 -8.15 2.55 -8.95
N LEU A 168 -7.42 3.59 -9.34
CA LEU A 168 -7.29 4.82 -8.57
C LEU A 168 -8.40 5.77 -8.99
N GLU A 169 -9.39 5.95 -8.11
CA GLU A 169 -10.51 6.85 -8.34
C GLU A 169 -10.28 8.15 -7.55
N PRO A 170 -10.30 9.33 -8.22
CA PRO A 170 -10.15 10.62 -7.56
C PRO A 170 -11.33 10.90 -6.66
N TYR A 171 -11.08 11.53 -5.52
CA TYR A 171 -12.16 12.11 -4.74
C TYR A 171 -12.54 13.50 -5.30
N PHE A 172 -13.50 13.51 -6.23
CA PHE A 172 -14.17 14.67 -6.88
C PHE A 172 -13.28 15.65 -7.69
#